data_AF-A0AAN0J7U2-F1
#
_entry.id   AF-A0AAN0J7U2-F1
#
_cell.length_a   1.000
_cell.length_b   1.000
_cell.length_c   1.000
_cell.angle_alpha   90.00
_cell.angle_beta   90.00
_cell.angle_gamma   90.00
#
_symmetry.space_group_name_H-M   'P 1'
#
loop_
_entity.id
_entity.type
_entity.pdbx_description
1 polymer ?
#
loop_
_entity_poly.entity_id
_entity_poly.type
_entity_poly.pdbx_seq_one_letter_code
_entity_poly.pdbx_strand_id
1 'polypeptide(L)'
;MAAESAQPKEQIVDPWTAKAGEGEKKINYDKLIVQFGSERIDESLLQRIETLSKKPAHHFLRRGIFFSHRDVSDILNAYEQNKPFFLYTGRGPSSESMYLGHLIPFLFTK
;
A
#
# COMPACT_ATOMS: atom_id res chain seq x y z
N MET A 1 21.13 -40.31 -5.14
CA MET A 1 20.06 -39.51 -4.52
C MET A 1 20.33 -38.06 -4.90
N ALA A 2 19.48 -37.48 -5.75
CA ALA A 2 19.58 -36.06 -6.08
C ALA A 2 19.23 -35.27 -4.82
N ALA A 3 20.10 -34.34 -4.43
CA ALA A 3 19.80 -33.40 -3.36
C ALA A 3 18.59 -32.57 -3.80
N GLU A 4 17.47 -32.75 -3.11
CA GLU A 4 16.28 -31.92 -3.26
C GLU A 4 16.70 -30.51 -2.80
N SER A 5 16.97 -29.62 -3.76
CA SER A 5 17.27 -28.23 -3.45
C SER A 5 16.04 -27.62 -2.81
N ALA A 6 16.07 -27.42 -1.49
CA ALA A 6 15.04 -26.70 -0.77
C ALA A 6 14.89 -25.31 -1.40
N GLN A 7 13.75 -25.08 -2.07
CA GLN A 7 13.41 -23.76 -2.57
C GLN A 7 13.30 -22.83 -1.35
N PRO A 8 13.93 -21.65 -1.36
CA PRO A 8 13.85 -20.71 -0.24
C PRO A 8 12.38 -20.36 0.03
N LYS A 9 11.96 -20.38 1.30
CA LYS A 9 10.56 -20.03 1.65
C LYS A 9 10.24 -18.60 1.22
N GLU A 10 9.20 -18.45 0.42
CA GLU A 10 8.72 -17.14 -0.04
C GLU A 10 8.19 -16.27 1.11
N GLN A 11 8.09 -14.96 0.88
CA GLN A 11 7.49 -14.04 1.83
C GLN A 11 5.99 -14.31 2.01
N ILE A 12 5.48 -14.11 3.23
CA ILE A 12 4.07 -14.33 3.58
C ILE A 12 3.49 -13.00 4.04
N VAL A 13 2.46 -12.51 3.33
CA VAL A 13 1.75 -11.29 3.69
C VAL A 13 0.25 -11.55 3.55
N ASP A 14 -0.44 -11.55 4.68
CA ASP A 14 -1.88 -11.73 4.79
C ASP A 14 -2.43 -10.86 5.95
N PRO A 15 -3.75 -10.83 6.22
CA PRO A 15 -4.32 -9.99 7.27
C PRO A 15 -3.85 -10.27 8.70
N TRP A 16 -3.20 -11.41 8.96
CA TRP A 16 -2.72 -11.83 10.28
C TRP A 16 -1.19 -11.87 10.38
N THR A 17 -0.50 -12.13 9.28
CA THR A 17 0.95 -12.37 9.24
C THR A 17 1.64 -11.54 8.16
N ALA A 18 2.75 -10.90 8.52
CA ALA A 18 3.66 -10.26 7.57
C ALA A 18 5.10 -10.71 7.88
N LYS A 19 5.67 -11.54 7.01
CA LYS A 19 7.00 -12.15 7.17
C LYS A 19 7.78 -12.10 5.86
N ALA A 20 9.03 -11.64 5.91
CA ALA A 20 9.94 -11.69 4.78
C ALA A 20 10.30 -13.13 4.39
N GLY A 21 10.77 -13.32 3.16
CA GLY A 21 11.27 -14.61 2.70
C GLY A 21 12.49 -15.08 3.49
N GLU A 22 12.80 -16.38 3.39
CA GLU A 22 13.99 -16.95 4.02
C GLU A 22 15.27 -16.30 3.49
N GLY A 23 16.13 -15.81 4.39
CA GLY A 23 17.35 -15.08 4.03
C GLY A 23 17.14 -13.58 3.73
N GLU A 24 15.89 -13.11 3.65
CA GLU A 24 15.55 -11.71 3.40
C GLU A 24 15.36 -10.92 4.70
N LYS A 25 15.89 -9.69 4.75
CA LYS A 25 15.71 -8.81 5.92
C LYS A 25 14.41 -8.01 5.89
N LYS A 26 13.77 -7.88 4.73
CA LYS A 26 12.61 -7.01 4.50
C LYS A 26 11.65 -7.67 3.51
N ILE A 27 10.40 -7.25 3.57
CA ILE A 27 9.38 -7.60 2.56
C ILE A 27 9.76 -6.93 1.24
N ASN A 28 9.69 -7.68 0.15
CA ASN A 28 9.83 -7.15 -1.19
C ASN A 28 8.46 -6.66 -1.67
N TYR A 29 8.27 -5.33 -1.67
CA TYR A 29 7.00 -4.71 -2.05
C TYR A 29 6.70 -4.80 -3.54
N ASP A 30 7.72 -4.81 -4.40
CA ASP A 30 7.51 -4.93 -5.85
C ASP A 30 6.98 -6.33 -6.21
N LYS A 31 7.44 -7.36 -5.50
CA LYS A 31 6.85 -8.71 -5.59
C LYS A 31 5.38 -8.74 -5.15
N LEU A 32 5.02 -7.99 -4.09
CA LEU A 32 3.62 -7.93 -3.63
C LEU A 32 2.69 -7.28 -4.65
N ILE A 33 3.17 -6.26 -5.37
CA ILE A 33 2.39 -5.62 -6.44
C ILE A 33 1.97 -6.66 -7.48
N VAL A 34 2.94 -7.46 -7.95
CA VAL A 34 2.68 -8.52 -8.93
C VAL A 34 1.80 -9.63 -8.35
N GLN A 35 2.13 -10.11 -7.14
CA GLN A 35 1.42 -11.22 -6.50
C GLN A 35 -0.06 -10.90 -6.24
N PHE A 36 -0.36 -9.68 -5.79
CA PHE A 36 -1.73 -9.26 -5.57
C PHE A 36 -2.37 -8.72 -6.84
N GLY A 37 -1.61 -8.39 -7.88
CA GLY A 37 -2.11 -7.79 -9.11
C GLY A 37 -2.60 -6.36 -8.91
N SER A 38 -1.93 -5.59 -8.06
CA SER A 38 -2.17 -4.14 -7.89
C SER A 38 -1.26 -3.34 -8.83
N GLU A 39 -1.43 -2.03 -8.84
CA GLU A 39 -0.61 -1.11 -9.63
C GLU A 39 0.33 -0.30 -8.74
N ARG A 40 1.50 0.04 -9.26
CA ARG A 40 2.45 0.91 -8.57
C ARG A 40 1.94 2.34 -8.60
N ILE A 41 2.02 3.05 -7.46
CA ILE A 41 1.90 4.52 -7.46
C ILE A 41 3.18 5.07 -8.08
N ASP A 42 3.07 5.50 -9.34
CA ASP A 42 4.16 6.06 -10.12
C ASP A 42 4.20 7.59 -10.03
N GLU A 43 5.23 8.19 -10.64
CA GLU A 43 5.43 9.64 -10.59
C GLU A 43 4.34 10.41 -11.35
N SER A 44 3.77 9.80 -12.40
CA SER A 44 2.68 10.40 -13.18
C SER A 44 1.40 10.53 -12.35
N LEU A 45 1.05 9.49 -11.59
CA LEU A 45 -0.09 9.50 -10.68
C LEU A 45 0.11 10.49 -9.54
N LEU A 46 1.32 10.58 -8.97
CA LEU A 46 1.65 11.57 -7.95
C LEU A 46 1.42 13.00 -8.44
N GLN A 47 1.95 13.34 -9.62
CA GLN A 47 1.75 14.66 -10.22
C GLN A 47 0.28 14.97 -10.47
N ARG A 48 -0.50 13.95 -10.88
CA ARG A 48 -1.94 14.10 -11.09
C ARG A 48 -2.69 14.38 -9.78
N ILE A 49 -2.36 13.67 -8.70
CA ILE A 49 -2.91 13.93 -7.35
C ILE A 49 -2.61 15.37 -6.91
N GLU A 50 -1.38 15.85 -7.10
CA GLU A 50 -0.99 17.21 -6.73
C GLU A 50 -1.76 18.26 -7.53
N THR A 51 -1.87 18.04 -8.85
CA THR A 51 -2.59 18.94 -9.77
C THR A 51 -4.06 19.07 -9.38
N LEU A 52 -4.73 17.95 -9.13
CA LEU A 52 -6.16 17.93 -8.82
C LEU A 52 -6.46 18.45 -7.41
N SER A 53 -5.65 18.07 -6.42
CA SER A 53 -5.84 18.51 -5.03
C SER A 53 -5.37 19.93 -4.77
N LYS A 54 -4.56 20.51 -5.67
CA LYS A 54 -3.87 21.81 -5.52
C LYS A 54 -3.02 21.87 -4.25
N LYS A 55 -2.51 20.72 -3.80
CA LYS A 55 -1.69 20.55 -2.60
C LYS A 55 -0.50 19.65 -2.92
N PRO A 56 0.64 19.82 -2.24
CA PRO A 56 1.74 18.89 -2.37
C PRO A 56 1.30 17.50 -1.91
N ALA A 57 1.77 16.45 -2.58
CA ALA A 57 1.47 15.09 -2.24
C ALA A 57 1.95 14.79 -0.82
N HIS A 58 1.11 14.08 -0.07
CA HIS A 58 1.45 13.69 1.30
C HIS A 58 2.81 12.97 1.32
N HIS A 59 3.61 13.19 2.35
CA HIS A 59 4.96 12.62 2.39
C HIS A 59 4.96 11.08 2.41
N PHE A 60 3.86 10.43 2.79
CA PHE A 60 3.71 8.98 2.66
C PHE A 60 3.62 8.50 1.21
N LEU A 61 3.07 9.31 0.31
CA LEU A 61 3.08 9.03 -1.13
C LEU A 61 4.49 9.29 -1.70
N ARG A 62 5.06 10.47 -1.43
CA ARG A 62 6.39 10.86 -1.94
C ARG A 62 7.54 9.96 -1.47
N ARG A 63 7.40 9.31 -0.32
CA ARG A 63 8.40 8.38 0.24
C ARG A 63 8.10 6.90 -0.06
N GLY A 64 7.05 6.60 -0.82
CA GLY A 64 6.67 5.22 -1.14
C GLY A 64 6.23 4.39 0.08
N ILE A 65 5.64 5.01 1.09
CA ILE A 65 5.02 4.30 2.23
C ILE A 65 3.65 3.76 1.78
N PHE A 66 2.84 4.59 1.14
CA PHE A 66 1.77 4.12 0.27
C PHE A 66 2.37 3.97 -1.12
N PHE A 67 2.54 2.73 -1.58
CA PHE A 67 3.31 2.42 -2.78
C PHE A 67 2.49 1.77 -3.89
N SER A 68 1.30 1.25 -3.60
CA SER A 68 0.44 0.60 -4.58
C SER A 68 -1.01 1.02 -4.43
N HIS A 69 -1.79 0.83 -5.50
CA HIS A 69 -3.19 1.17 -5.55
C HIS A 69 -4.00 0.21 -6.46
N ARG A 70 -5.32 0.39 -6.44
CA ARG A 70 -6.28 -0.12 -7.44
C ARG A 70 -7.24 1.02 -7.75
N ASP A 71 -7.50 1.26 -9.03
CA ASP A 71 -8.55 2.17 -9.51
C ASP A 71 -8.48 3.63 -8.99
N VAL A 72 -7.33 4.08 -8.47
CA VAL A 72 -7.15 5.49 -8.06
C VAL A 72 -7.31 6.42 -9.26
N SER A 73 -6.87 6.01 -10.45
CA SER A 73 -7.12 6.74 -11.69
C SER A 73 -8.61 7.02 -11.92
N ASP A 74 -9.49 6.07 -11.58
CA ASP A 74 -10.95 6.23 -11.73
C ASP A 74 -11.53 7.18 -10.69
N ILE A 75 -11.00 7.15 -9.46
CA ILE A 75 -11.36 8.13 -8.42
C ILE A 75 -10.95 9.54 -8.85
N LEU A 76 -9.77 9.71 -9.44
CA LEU A 76 -9.31 11.00 -9.96
C LEU A 76 -10.17 11.47 -11.14
N ASN A 77 -10.54 10.57 -12.05
CA ASN A 77 -11.49 10.85 -13.14
C ASN A 77 -12.86 11.32 -12.59
N ALA A 78 -13.37 10.65 -11.56
CA ALA A 78 -14.63 11.01 -10.91
C ALA A 78 -14.53 12.40 -10.25
N TYR A 79 -13.42 12.67 -9.56
CA TYR A 79 -13.15 13.96 -8.94
C TYR A 79 -13.11 15.10 -9.96
N GLU A 80 -12.43 14.93 -11.10
CA GLU A 80 -12.40 15.89 -12.21
C GLU A 80 -13.81 16.19 -12.75
N GLN A 81 -14.69 15.18 -12.77
CA GLN A 81 -16.06 15.29 -13.21
C GLN A 81 -17.02 15.82 -12.14
N ASN A 82 -16.51 16.27 -10.98
CA ASN A 82 -17.30 16.68 -9.82
C ASN A 82 -18.26 15.59 -9.31
N LYS A 83 -17.93 14.32 -9.53
CA LYS A 83 -18.70 13.20 -8.99
C LYS A 83 -18.27 12.92 -7.55
N PRO A 84 -19.21 12.72 -6.62
CA PRO A 84 -18.88 12.45 -5.23
C PRO A 84 -18.28 11.05 -5.07
N PHE A 85 -17.36 10.92 -4.12
CA PHE A 85 -16.90 9.66 -3.56
C PHE A 85 -16.70 9.84 -2.04
N PHE A 86 -16.47 8.75 -1.32
CA PHE A 86 -16.23 8.79 0.12
C PHE A 86 -14.99 7.96 0.48
N LEU A 87 -14.39 8.27 1.63
CA LEU A 87 -13.26 7.52 2.17
C LEU A 87 -13.77 6.49 3.18
N TYR A 88 -13.21 5.29 3.14
CA TYR A 88 -13.51 4.22 4.08
C TYR A 88 -12.21 3.54 4.53
N THR A 89 -12.04 3.47 5.85
CA THR A 89 -10.95 2.72 6.50
C THR A 89 -11.48 2.13 7.81
N GLY A 90 -10.77 1.16 8.37
CA GLY A 90 -11.26 0.41 9.53
C GLY A 90 -10.16 -0.11 10.43
N ARG A 91 -10.58 -0.62 11.59
CA ARG A 91 -9.73 -1.25 12.59
C ARG A 91 -10.51 -2.36 13.26
N GLY A 92 -9.97 -3.58 13.24
CA GLY A 92 -10.42 -4.64 14.14
C GLY A 92 -9.94 -4.31 15.56
N PRO A 93 -10.80 -4.05 16.56
CA PRO A 93 -10.36 -3.68 17.90
C PRO A 93 -9.51 -4.81 18.52
N SER A 94 -8.29 -4.51 18.98
CA SER A 94 -7.43 -5.48 19.67
C SER A 94 -6.61 -4.81 20.78
N SER A 95 -6.54 -5.43 21.95
CA SER A 95 -5.91 -4.93 23.20
C SER A 95 -6.39 -3.53 23.64
N GLU A 96 -5.96 -3.07 24.82
CA GLU A 96 -6.39 -1.78 25.37
C GLU A 96 -5.82 -0.56 24.65
N SER A 97 -4.69 -0.69 23.96
CA SER A 97 -3.98 0.44 23.35
C SER A 97 -3.53 0.20 21.90
N MET A 98 -3.42 1.30 21.15
CA MET A 98 -2.85 1.31 19.80
C MET A 98 -1.36 1.63 19.85
N TYR A 99 -0.54 0.88 19.12
CA TYR A 99 0.85 1.26 18.84
C TYR A 99 0.98 2.17 17.61
N LEU A 100 2.16 2.82 17.46
CA LEU A 100 2.43 3.84 16.42
C LEU A 100 2.14 3.39 14.98
N GLY A 101 2.37 2.12 14.67
CA GLY A 101 2.09 1.55 13.35
C GLY A 101 0.61 1.67 12.93
N HIS A 102 -0.32 1.66 13.88
CA HIS A 102 -1.74 1.88 13.57
C HIS A 102 -2.03 3.30 13.08
N LEU A 103 -1.17 4.28 13.38
CA LEU A 103 -1.40 5.67 12.98
C LEU A 103 -1.25 5.89 11.48
N ILE A 104 -0.44 5.07 10.78
CA ILE A 104 -0.13 5.26 9.35
C ILE A 104 -1.40 5.37 8.48
N PRO A 105 -2.35 4.41 8.50
CA PRO A 105 -3.58 4.51 7.72
C PRO A 105 -4.48 5.67 8.17
N PHE A 106 -4.59 5.95 9.46
CA PHE A 106 -5.47 7.02 9.97
C PHE A 106 -4.94 8.42 9.67
N LEU A 107 -3.63 8.64 9.78
CA LEU A 107 -3.00 9.91 9.43
C LEU A 107 -3.12 10.19 7.93
N PHE A 108 -3.08 9.16 7.08
CA PHE A 108 -3.23 9.34 5.64
C PHE A 108 -4.68 9.61 5.22
N THR A 109 -5.65 9.11 5.97
CA THR A 109 -7.08 9.24 5.64
C THR A 109 -7.65 10.62 6.04
N LYS A 110 -6.99 11.33 6.96
CA LYS A 110 -7.42 12.63 7.51
C LYS A 110 -7.07 13.80 6.59
#